data_AF-A0A0N4UTC8-F1
#
_entry.id   AF-A0A0N4UTC8-F1
#
_cell.length_a   1.000
_cell.length_b   1.000
_cell.length_c   1.000
_cell.angle_alpha   90.00
_cell.angle_beta   90.00
_cell.angle_gamma   90.00
#
_symmetry.space_group_name_H-M   'P 1'
#
loop_
_entity.id
_entity.type
_entity.pdbx_description
1 polymer ?
#
loop_
_entity_poly.entity_id
_entity_poly.type
_entity_poly.pdbx_seq_one_letter_code
_entity_poly.pdbx_strand_id
1 'polypeptide(L)'
;MESVEEIEFGYQRRICGGDVSGSLHMNADQNKTVNGRRGDGVLDEKEFLQFFEKLTDRPDIVKALRLFSSTEDQALSISDLKKFLTKEQEFDNINDSLAQSIIARFETSKPDGQTNVVLGPIGFRRLMQSEWGSIVKPGHLSIYQDMNLPLNNYYVNSSHNTYLTGLQLKGEASVEGYIGALRKGARLLELDIFDGDDGEPCITHKRTLITAITLRNALEAILLHAFKSSPYPVILTIENHVSLLQQRVMAKIFKEILGDNIYMRPPDGAKKPLPSPNALKGKFLLRGKKLPTSSSDKQFDQDTDEPQSQKKHEKISLDPSYSELISLPSVKISENIYEDIRNHPMDGSPSISETKVVDFAAGGTSLATYTAERFVKAYPKGIRQDSSNMDPMPSWVCGIQSVAMNMQTSGEYLDLVYGLFRVNGNCGYVLKPEILRNGLGTNPRLPEISGEVKMKLHVEIISGQYLPKPTPDNDVIDPYVTVEVFGIASDCQKHKTKTVMNNG
;
A
#
# COMPACT_ATOMS: atom_id res chain seq x y z
N MET A 1 -4.02 -0.45 -48.23
CA MET A 1 -3.00 0.11 -49.13
C MET A 1 -2.67 1.48 -48.55
N GLU A 2 -1.51 1.75 -47.98
CA GLU A 2 -0.18 1.15 -48.13
C GLU A 2 0.52 1.01 -46.75
N SER A 3 1.45 0.06 -46.74
CA SER A 3 2.52 -0.21 -45.79
C SER A 3 3.11 1.01 -45.07
N VAL A 4 3.36 0.86 -43.77
CA VAL A 4 4.52 1.48 -43.12
C VAL A 4 5.31 0.38 -42.44
N GLU A 5 6.58 0.32 -42.83
CA GLU A 5 7.59 -0.67 -42.52
C GLU A 5 7.95 -0.68 -41.02
N GLU A 6 7.89 -1.86 -40.40
CA GLU A 6 8.68 -2.16 -39.21
C GLU A 6 10.15 -2.16 -39.59
N ILE A 7 10.88 -1.13 -39.14
CA ILE A 7 12.35 -1.11 -39.17
C ILE A 7 12.84 -1.64 -37.82
N GLU A 8 13.12 -2.94 -37.79
CA GLU A 8 14.02 -3.60 -36.86
C GLU A 8 15.45 -3.10 -37.06
N PHE A 9 16.17 -2.85 -35.96
CA PHE A 9 17.62 -3.06 -35.90
C PHE A 9 18.05 -3.65 -34.53
N GLY A 10 18.44 -4.94 -34.58
CA GLY A 10 19.42 -5.68 -33.76
C GLY A 10 19.40 -5.49 -32.24
N TYR A 11 18.96 -6.48 -31.45
CA TYR A 11 19.60 -7.79 -31.34
C TYR A 11 18.57 -8.94 -31.35
N GLN A 12 18.73 -9.84 -32.33
CA GLN A 12 18.09 -11.16 -32.36
C GLN A 12 18.69 -12.07 -31.26
N ARG A 13 17.84 -12.83 -30.55
CA ARG A 13 17.58 -14.23 -30.92
C ARG A 13 16.41 -14.83 -30.13
N ARG A 14 15.48 -15.36 -30.93
CA ARG A 14 14.45 -16.36 -30.58
C ARG A 14 14.94 -17.35 -29.53
N ILE A 15 14.09 -17.60 -28.55
CA ILE A 15 14.00 -18.92 -27.95
C ILE A 15 12.62 -19.45 -28.30
N CYS A 16 12.62 -20.49 -29.13
CA CYS A 16 11.44 -21.28 -29.42
C CYS A 16 10.75 -21.63 -28.09
N GLY A 17 9.49 -21.24 -27.96
CA GLY A 17 8.60 -21.80 -26.95
C GLY A 17 8.46 -23.28 -27.24
N GLY A 18 9.32 -24.09 -26.64
CA GLY A 18 8.99 -25.47 -26.36
C GLY A 18 7.96 -25.44 -25.24
N ASP A 19 6.75 -25.92 -25.52
CA ASP A 19 5.84 -26.36 -24.47
C ASP A 19 6.61 -27.32 -23.56
N VAL A 20 6.89 -26.88 -22.33
CA VAL A 20 7.23 -27.78 -21.23
C VAL A 20 6.08 -27.69 -20.23
N SER A 21 4.87 -27.98 -20.70
CA SER A 21 3.78 -28.41 -19.82
C SER A 21 4.03 -29.86 -19.41
N GLY A 22 5.09 -30.08 -18.62
CA GLY A 22 5.33 -31.36 -17.97
C GLY A 22 4.60 -31.37 -16.64
N SER A 23 3.37 -31.88 -16.59
CA SER A 23 2.82 -32.30 -15.30
C SER A 23 3.70 -33.43 -14.78
N LEU A 24 4.45 -33.18 -13.71
CA LEU A 24 5.21 -34.21 -13.02
C LEU A 24 4.25 -35.06 -12.18
N HIS A 25 3.42 -35.88 -12.84
CA HIS A 25 2.81 -37.04 -12.20
C HIS A 25 3.88 -38.11 -12.02
N MET A 26 4.78 -37.92 -11.05
CA MET A 26 5.70 -38.99 -10.64
C MET A 26 4.97 -39.90 -9.66
N ASN A 27 4.22 -40.86 -10.20
CA ASN A 27 3.96 -42.09 -9.46
C ASN A 27 5.30 -42.77 -9.23
N ALA A 28 5.73 -42.87 -7.98
CA ALA A 28 6.95 -43.59 -7.59
C ALA A 28 6.99 -45.04 -8.13
N ASP A 29 5.85 -45.59 -8.56
CA ASP A 29 5.73 -46.92 -9.13
C ASP A 29 5.88 -47.02 -10.67
N GLN A 30 5.67 -45.95 -11.45
CA GLN A 30 5.52 -46.11 -12.91
C GLN A 30 6.83 -46.14 -13.71
N ASN A 31 7.98 -45.81 -13.11
CA ASN A 31 9.30 -45.92 -13.74
C ASN A 31 10.14 -47.11 -13.24
N LYS A 32 9.53 -48.08 -12.54
CA LYS A 32 10.24 -49.20 -11.91
C LYS A 32 10.59 -50.39 -12.83
N THR A 33 10.24 -50.36 -14.12
CA THR A 33 10.43 -51.53 -15.02
C THR A 33 11.48 -51.40 -16.11
N VAL A 34 12.26 -50.30 -16.17
CA VAL A 34 13.31 -50.15 -17.17
C VAL A 34 14.62 -49.77 -16.49
N ASN A 35 15.57 -50.72 -16.44
CA ASN A 35 16.98 -50.59 -16.00
C ASN A 35 17.34 -50.90 -14.53
N GLY A 36 16.85 -52.03 -13.98
CA GLY A 36 17.61 -52.77 -12.96
C GLY A 36 17.71 -52.17 -11.55
N ARG A 37 16.68 -51.48 -11.05
CA ARG A 37 16.61 -51.00 -9.66
C ARG A 37 15.76 -51.94 -8.78
N ARG A 38 16.07 -52.00 -7.47
CA ARG A 38 15.38 -52.86 -6.48
C ARG A 38 13.92 -52.41 -6.34
N GLY A 39 12.97 -53.31 -6.59
CA GLY A 39 11.54 -53.05 -6.45
C GLY A 39 11.04 -53.23 -5.02
N ASP A 40 11.73 -52.68 -4.01
CA ASP A 40 11.40 -52.85 -2.58
C ASP A 40 10.51 -51.73 -2.01
N GLY A 41 10.21 -50.70 -2.80
CA GLY A 41 9.34 -49.59 -2.38
C GLY A 41 10.03 -48.55 -1.48
N VAL A 42 11.36 -48.58 -1.37
CA VAL A 42 12.15 -47.63 -0.59
C VAL A 42 13.14 -46.92 -1.53
N LEU A 43 13.49 -45.65 -1.24
CA LEU A 43 14.56 -44.94 -1.93
C LEU A 43 15.85 -45.09 -1.10
N ASP A 44 16.92 -45.59 -1.71
CA ASP A 44 18.26 -45.43 -1.12
C ASP A 44 18.74 -43.97 -1.22
N GLU A 45 19.88 -43.65 -0.61
CA GLU A 45 20.42 -42.29 -0.61
C GLU A 45 20.61 -41.73 -2.04
N LYS A 46 21.13 -42.54 -2.97
CA LYS A 46 21.38 -42.12 -4.34
C LYS A 46 20.07 -41.90 -5.10
N GLU A 47 19.09 -42.77 -4.89
CA GLU A 47 17.76 -42.66 -5.47
C GLU A 47 16.98 -41.47 -4.90
N PHE A 48 17.13 -41.19 -3.61
CA PHE A 48 16.56 -40.02 -2.96
C PHE A 48 17.16 -38.73 -3.53
N LEU A 49 18.49 -38.64 -3.67
CA LEU A 49 19.14 -37.48 -4.29
C LEU A 49 18.66 -37.27 -5.73
N GLN A 50 18.58 -38.33 -6.54
CA GLN A 50 18.03 -38.25 -7.90
C GLN A 50 16.56 -37.82 -7.93
N PHE A 51 15.75 -38.32 -6.99
CA PHE A 51 14.35 -37.91 -6.86
C PHE A 51 14.24 -36.43 -6.47
N PHE A 52 15.03 -36.00 -5.49
CA PHE A 52 15.05 -34.63 -5.00
C PHE A 52 15.51 -33.65 -6.08
N GLU A 53 16.55 -33.98 -6.84
CA GLU A 53 17.00 -33.19 -7.99
C GLU A 53 15.88 -33.02 -9.03
N LYS A 54 15.15 -34.09 -9.36
CA LYS A 54 14.02 -34.01 -10.29
C LYS A 54 12.85 -33.21 -9.74
N LEU A 55 12.56 -33.34 -8.44
CA LEU A 55 11.48 -32.61 -7.78
C LEU A 55 11.78 -31.11 -7.68
N THR A 56 13.05 -30.75 -7.54
CA THR A 56 13.49 -29.36 -7.33
C THR A 56 14.12 -28.74 -8.57
N ASP A 57 13.97 -29.38 -9.73
CA ASP A 57 14.53 -28.92 -10.99
C ASP A 57 14.02 -27.52 -11.34
N ARG A 58 14.94 -26.68 -11.81
CA ARG A 58 14.72 -25.27 -12.13
C ARG A 58 15.36 -24.94 -13.48
N PRO A 59 14.75 -25.40 -14.59
CA PRO A 59 15.30 -25.19 -15.92
C PRO A 59 15.40 -23.70 -16.29
N ASP A 60 14.54 -22.87 -15.72
CA ASP A 60 14.58 -21.42 -15.82
C ASP A 60 15.85 -20.81 -15.20
N ILE A 61 16.27 -21.29 -14.02
CA ILE A 61 17.54 -20.88 -13.38
C ILE A 61 18.74 -21.33 -14.21
N VAL A 62 18.72 -22.58 -14.69
CA VAL A 62 19.78 -23.10 -15.56
C VAL A 62 19.91 -22.28 -16.84
N LYS A 63 18.79 -21.91 -17.46
CA LYS A 63 18.74 -21.06 -18.66
C LYS A 63 19.31 -19.66 -18.37
N ALA A 64 18.94 -19.05 -17.25
CA ALA A 64 19.47 -17.75 -16.84
C ALA A 64 20.99 -17.79 -16.62
N LEU A 65 21.50 -18.83 -15.96
CA LEU A 65 22.94 -19.01 -15.73
C LEU A 65 23.72 -19.11 -17.04
N ARG A 66 23.24 -19.93 -17.98
CA ARG A 66 23.87 -20.03 -19.30
C ARG A 66 23.86 -18.71 -20.06
N LEU A 67 22.79 -17.94 -19.95
CA LEU A 67 22.65 -16.64 -20.62
C LEU A 67 23.67 -15.61 -20.11
N PHE A 68 23.96 -15.62 -18.81
CA PHE A 68 24.85 -14.64 -18.18
C PHE A 68 26.28 -15.15 -17.99
N SER A 69 26.54 -16.43 -18.31
CA SER A 69 27.88 -17.02 -18.31
C SER A 69 28.63 -16.68 -19.59
N SER A 70 29.85 -16.16 -19.47
CA SER A 70 30.73 -15.92 -20.63
C SER A 70 31.17 -17.19 -21.36
N THR A 71 31.02 -18.36 -20.74
CA THR A 71 31.34 -19.68 -21.30
C THR A 71 30.10 -20.51 -21.61
N GLU A 72 28.90 -19.93 -21.47
CA GLU A 72 27.60 -20.64 -21.59
C GLU A 72 27.43 -21.81 -20.61
N ASP A 73 28.18 -21.81 -19.50
CA ASP A 73 28.11 -22.82 -18.46
C ASP A 73 26.90 -22.61 -17.56
N GLN A 74 26.52 -23.65 -16.81
CA GLN A 74 25.49 -23.56 -15.76
C GLN A 74 26.04 -22.95 -14.46
N ALA A 75 26.98 -22.02 -14.57
CA ALA A 75 27.62 -21.34 -13.45
C ALA A 75 28.16 -19.97 -13.87
N LEU A 76 28.25 -19.05 -12.90
CA LEU A 76 28.84 -17.72 -13.09
C LEU A 76 30.19 -17.61 -12.39
N SER A 77 31.21 -17.14 -13.10
CA SER A 77 32.46 -16.69 -12.48
C SER A 77 32.26 -15.39 -11.70
N ILE A 78 33.29 -14.95 -10.97
CA ILE A 78 33.30 -13.62 -10.31
C ILE A 78 33.04 -12.50 -11.32
N SER A 79 33.64 -12.58 -12.50
CA SER A 79 33.47 -11.59 -13.57
C SER A 79 32.06 -11.62 -14.14
N ASP A 80 31.50 -12.81 -14.38
CA ASP A 80 30.13 -12.95 -14.89
C ASP A 80 29.11 -12.43 -13.89
N LEU A 81 29.25 -12.78 -12.60
CA LEU A 81 28.35 -12.29 -11.55
C LEU A 81 28.42 -10.77 -11.41
N LYS A 82 29.62 -10.19 -11.40
CA LYS A 82 29.79 -8.73 -11.36
C LYS A 82 29.10 -8.07 -12.55
N LYS A 83 29.25 -8.63 -13.76
CA LYS A 83 28.59 -8.11 -14.95
C LYS A 83 27.07 -8.23 -14.84
N PHE A 84 26.56 -9.38 -14.43
CA PHE A 84 25.12 -9.59 -14.19
C PHE A 84 24.56 -8.57 -13.20
N LEU A 85 25.18 -8.42 -12.02
CA LEU A 85 24.70 -7.50 -10.99
C LEU A 85 24.75 -6.04 -11.43
N THR A 86 25.78 -5.63 -12.19
CA THR A 86 25.94 -4.23 -12.62
C THR A 86 25.18 -3.86 -13.88
N LYS A 87 25.02 -4.79 -14.82
CA LYS A 87 24.44 -4.51 -16.14
C LYS A 87 22.99 -4.94 -16.27
N GLU A 88 22.63 -6.07 -15.67
CA GLU A 88 21.28 -6.65 -15.79
C GLU A 88 20.42 -6.30 -14.58
N GLN A 89 21.02 -6.26 -13.38
CA GLN A 89 20.32 -5.91 -12.14
C GLN A 89 20.58 -4.46 -11.69
N GLU A 90 21.41 -3.70 -12.43
CA GLU A 90 21.71 -2.28 -12.21
C GLU A 90 22.17 -1.90 -10.80
N PHE A 91 22.87 -2.80 -10.11
CA PHE A 91 23.51 -2.49 -8.83
C PHE A 91 24.80 -1.68 -9.04
N ASP A 92 24.93 -0.61 -8.26
CA ASP A 92 26.14 0.21 -8.22
C ASP A 92 27.25 -0.44 -7.37
N ASN A 93 28.50 0.00 -7.59
CA ASN A 93 29.66 -0.28 -6.73
C ASN A 93 30.01 -1.78 -6.54
N ILE A 94 29.69 -2.63 -7.52
CA ILE A 94 30.08 -4.04 -7.49
C ILE A 94 31.51 -4.21 -8.00
N ASN A 95 32.44 -4.49 -7.08
CA ASN A 95 33.82 -4.85 -7.41
C ASN A 95 34.04 -6.37 -7.28
N ASP A 96 35.21 -6.84 -7.74
CA ASP A 96 35.51 -8.28 -7.80
C ASP A 96 35.54 -8.92 -6.41
N SER A 97 36.01 -8.19 -5.40
CA SER A 97 36.03 -8.65 -4.00
C SER A 97 34.63 -8.83 -3.43
N LEU A 98 33.72 -7.89 -3.70
CA LEU A 98 32.32 -7.98 -3.29
C LEU A 98 31.63 -9.13 -4.03
N ALA A 99 31.79 -9.24 -5.36
CA ALA A 99 31.26 -10.35 -6.13
C ALA A 99 31.75 -11.71 -5.58
N GLN A 100 33.05 -11.85 -5.28
CA GLN A 100 33.59 -13.05 -4.65
C GLN A 100 32.96 -13.35 -3.29
N SER A 101 32.76 -12.33 -2.45
CA SER A 101 32.10 -12.50 -1.16
C SER A 101 30.62 -12.93 -1.28
N ILE A 102 29.92 -12.43 -2.31
CA ILE A 102 28.55 -12.83 -2.64
C ILE A 102 28.52 -14.31 -3.03
N ILE A 103 29.42 -14.75 -3.93
CA ILE A 103 29.53 -16.16 -4.30
C ILE A 103 29.78 -17.02 -3.05
N ALA A 104 30.77 -16.64 -2.23
CA ALA A 104 31.11 -17.36 -1.01
C ALA A 104 29.96 -17.44 0.00
N ARG A 105 29.06 -16.44 0.03
CA ARG A 105 27.89 -16.41 0.91
C ARG A 105 26.78 -17.35 0.41
N PHE A 106 26.52 -17.39 -0.90
CA PHE A 106 25.36 -18.11 -1.44
C PHE A 106 25.68 -19.54 -1.92
N GLU A 107 26.92 -19.79 -2.34
CA GLU A 107 27.39 -21.11 -2.76
C GLU A 107 28.02 -21.85 -1.57
N THR A 108 27.20 -22.68 -0.90
CA THR A 108 27.63 -23.41 0.30
C THR A 108 28.35 -24.72 -0.03
N SER A 109 28.19 -25.21 -1.26
CA SER A 109 28.79 -26.45 -1.72
C SER A 109 30.14 -26.14 -2.35
N LYS A 110 31.24 -26.41 -1.65
CA LYS A 110 32.57 -26.43 -2.26
C LYS A 110 32.84 -27.84 -2.75
N PRO A 111 32.98 -28.09 -4.06
CA PRO A 111 33.56 -29.35 -4.52
C PRO A 111 34.97 -29.48 -3.94
N ASP A 112 35.29 -30.64 -3.35
CA ASP A 112 36.61 -30.90 -2.80
C ASP A 112 37.70 -30.63 -3.86
N GLY A 113 38.64 -29.74 -3.54
CA GLY A 113 39.83 -29.47 -4.36
C GLY A 113 39.68 -28.39 -5.45
N GLN A 114 38.53 -27.73 -5.62
CA GLN A 114 38.43 -26.58 -6.55
C GLN A 114 38.87 -25.26 -5.91
N THR A 115 39.83 -24.59 -6.54
CA THR A 115 40.36 -23.27 -6.13
C THR A 115 39.51 -22.10 -6.64
N ASN A 116 38.76 -22.28 -7.73
CA ASN A 116 37.91 -21.24 -8.32
C ASN A 116 36.46 -21.41 -7.85
N VAL A 117 36.00 -20.48 -7.01
CA VAL A 117 34.62 -20.46 -6.53
C VAL A 117 33.73 -19.82 -7.59
N VAL A 118 32.79 -20.60 -8.14
CA VAL A 118 31.77 -20.16 -9.10
C VAL A 118 30.39 -20.21 -8.44
N LEU A 119 29.43 -19.43 -8.95
CA LEU A 119 28.04 -19.46 -8.49
C LEU A 119 27.23 -20.43 -9.37
N GLY A 120 26.84 -21.57 -8.80
CA GLY A 120 26.03 -22.58 -9.48
C GLY A 120 24.52 -22.36 -9.32
N PRO A 121 23.68 -23.30 -9.78
CA PRO A 121 22.22 -23.20 -9.76
C PRO A 121 21.62 -22.95 -8.37
N ILE A 122 22.10 -23.68 -7.36
CA ILE A 122 21.59 -23.56 -5.98
C ILE A 122 22.00 -22.21 -5.38
N GLY A 123 23.26 -21.80 -5.55
CA GLY A 123 23.74 -20.49 -5.11
C GLY A 123 23.00 -19.34 -5.78
N PHE A 124 22.79 -19.42 -7.09
CA PHE A 124 22.05 -18.39 -7.83
C PHE A 124 20.58 -18.31 -7.40
N ARG A 125 19.92 -19.44 -7.16
CA ARG A 125 18.55 -19.45 -6.58
C ARG A 125 18.50 -18.71 -5.26
N ARG A 126 19.45 -18.97 -4.35
CA ARG A 126 19.53 -18.27 -3.04
C ARG A 126 19.84 -16.79 -3.19
N LEU A 127 20.71 -16.42 -4.14
CA LEU A 127 20.99 -15.03 -4.49
C LEU A 127 19.71 -14.31 -4.93
N MET A 128 18.94 -14.89 -5.86
CA MET A 128 17.69 -14.29 -6.34
C MET A 128 16.58 -14.25 -5.29
N GLN A 129 16.65 -15.08 -4.25
CA GLN A 129 15.73 -15.04 -3.10
C GLN A 129 16.21 -14.09 -1.99
N SER A 130 17.38 -13.45 -2.16
CA SER A 130 17.96 -12.51 -1.20
C SER A 130 17.70 -11.05 -1.59
N GLU A 131 18.37 -10.10 -0.92
CA GLU A 131 18.33 -8.68 -1.28
C GLU A 131 18.70 -8.39 -2.74
N TRP A 132 19.51 -9.25 -3.37
CA TRP A 132 20.00 -9.09 -4.75
C TRP A 132 18.96 -9.41 -5.83
N GLY A 133 17.90 -10.16 -5.49
CA GLY A 133 16.78 -10.43 -6.39
C GLY A 133 15.48 -9.76 -5.95
N SER A 134 15.55 -8.80 -5.01
CA SER A 134 14.37 -8.09 -4.54
C SER A 134 13.79 -7.20 -5.63
N ILE A 135 12.48 -7.27 -5.84
CA ILE A 135 11.76 -6.34 -6.73
C ILE A 135 11.78 -4.89 -6.19
N VAL A 136 12.06 -4.71 -4.89
CA VAL A 136 12.16 -3.39 -4.28
C VAL A 136 13.60 -2.92 -4.34
N LYS A 137 13.82 -1.74 -4.94
CA LYS A 137 15.15 -1.13 -5.04
C LYS A 137 15.83 -1.04 -3.66
N PRO A 138 17.14 -1.36 -3.56
CA PRO A 138 17.89 -1.21 -2.32
C PRO A 138 17.72 0.19 -1.70
N GLY A 139 17.56 0.24 -0.39
CA GLY A 139 17.32 1.48 0.36
C GLY A 139 15.87 1.97 0.38
N HIS A 140 15.00 1.49 -0.52
CA HIS A 140 13.59 1.94 -0.54
C HIS A 140 12.73 1.29 0.57
N LEU A 141 13.23 0.23 1.21
CA LEU A 141 12.64 -0.36 2.43
C LEU A 141 13.06 0.37 3.71
N SER A 142 13.87 1.41 3.60
CA SER A 142 14.17 2.38 4.66
C SER A 142 13.57 3.74 4.32
N ILE A 143 13.53 4.67 5.28
CA ILE A 143 13.11 6.05 5.00
C ILE A 143 14.17 6.68 4.08
N TYR A 144 13.77 7.05 2.86
CA TYR A 144 14.66 7.60 1.83
C TYR A 144 14.13 8.89 1.19
N GLN A 145 12.84 9.16 1.33
CA GLN A 145 12.21 10.37 0.78
C GLN A 145 12.45 11.57 1.70
N ASP A 146 12.36 12.79 1.16
CA ASP A 146 12.39 13.99 1.98
C ASP A 146 11.14 14.06 2.85
N MET A 147 11.34 14.05 4.17
CA MET A 147 10.28 14.07 5.19
C MET A 147 10.12 15.45 5.85
N ASN A 148 10.67 16.50 5.23
CA ASN A 148 10.65 17.90 5.73
C ASN A 148 9.68 18.82 4.98
N LEU A 149 9.03 18.34 3.92
CA LEU A 149 7.97 19.09 3.24
C LEU A 149 6.66 19.13 4.06
N PRO A 150 5.76 20.10 3.83
CA PRO A 150 4.46 20.17 4.50
C PRO A 150 3.61 18.89 4.35
N LEU A 151 2.83 18.53 5.38
CA LEU A 151 2.06 17.27 5.44
C LEU A 151 1.14 17.00 4.22
N ASN A 152 0.59 18.06 3.60
CA ASN A 152 -0.22 17.96 2.38
C ASN A 152 0.57 17.48 1.14
N ASN A 153 1.90 17.34 1.23
CA ASN A 153 2.75 16.82 0.16
C ASN A 153 2.92 15.30 0.17
N TYR A 154 2.29 14.57 1.09
CA TYR A 154 2.46 13.12 1.23
C TYR A 154 1.11 12.42 1.09
N TYR A 155 1.11 11.27 0.44
CA TYR A 155 0.08 10.26 0.67
C TYR A 155 0.24 9.69 2.07
N VAL A 156 -0.88 9.39 2.71
CA VAL A 156 -0.98 8.94 4.10
C VAL A 156 -1.78 7.65 4.15
N ASN A 157 -1.19 6.60 4.75
CA ASN A 157 -1.86 5.32 4.90
C ASN A 157 -3.05 5.48 5.86
N SER A 158 -4.27 5.29 5.39
CA SER A 158 -5.47 5.78 6.06
C SER A 158 -6.52 4.68 6.22
N SER A 159 -7.06 4.56 7.43
CA SER A 159 -8.13 3.60 7.75
C SER A 159 -9.48 4.32 7.88
N HIS A 160 -10.50 3.72 7.29
CA HIS A 160 -11.91 4.10 7.42
C HIS A 160 -12.59 3.21 8.48
N ASN A 161 -13.46 3.80 9.32
CA ASN A 161 -14.16 3.12 10.41
C ASN A 161 -13.25 2.16 11.19
N THR A 162 -12.09 2.65 11.64
CA THR A 162 -10.96 1.84 12.11
C THR A 162 -11.31 0.89 13.26
N TYR A 163 -12.30 1.25 14.07
CA TYR A 163 -12.79 0.43 15.18
C TYR A 163 -13.48 -0.87 14.74
N LEU A 164 -13.95 -0.98 13.48
CA LEU A 164 -14.71 -2.12 13.02
C LEU A 164 -13.84 -3.33 12.70
N THR A 165 -14.08 -4.43 13.41
CA THR A 165 -13.59 -5.77 13.06
C THR A 165 -14.71 -6.55 12.39
N GLY A 166 -14.81 -6.47 11.05
CA GLY A 166 -15.78 -7.19 10.23
C GLY A 166 -16.65 -6.30 9.32
N LEU A 167 -17.92 -6.71 9.14
CA LEU A 167 -18.90 -6.04 8.28
C LEU A 167 -19.41 -4.72 8.89
N GLN A 168 -19.81 -3.74 8.07
CA GLN A 168 -20.29 -2.43 8.56
C GLN A 168 -21.53 -2.50 9.47
N LEU A 169 -22.42 -3.49 9.25
CA LEU A 169 -23.69 -3.61 9.97
C LEU A 169 -23.72 -4.72 11.03
N LYS A 170 -22.77 -5.66 10.99
CA LYS A 170 -22.75 -6.88 11.80
C LYS A 170 -21.40 -7.18 12.44
N GLY A 171 -20.39 -6.35 12.20
CA GLY A 171 -19.09 -6.47 12.84
C GLY A 171 -19.13 -6.04 14.30
N GLU A 172 -17.98 -6.03 14.95
CA GLU A 172 -17.83 -5.55 16.33
C GLU A 172 -16.93 -4.29 16.33
N ALA A 173 -17.19 -3.35 17.25
CA ALA A 173 -16.22 -2.29 17.53
C ALA A 173 -15.19 -2.84 18.51
N SER A 174 -13.91 -2.71 18.19
CA SER A 174 -12.82 -3.27 18.99
C SER A 174 -11.57 -2.40 18.92
N VAL A 175 -10.86 -2.35 20.05
CA VAL A 175 -9.53 -1.73 20.12
C VAL A 175 -8.53 -2.42 19.18
N GLU A 176 -8.74 -3.70 18.86
CA GLU A 176 -7.89 -4.45 17.91
C GLU A 176 -7.96 -3.90 16.49
N GLY A 177 -9.06 -3.25 16.09
CA GLY A 177 -9.14 -2.55 14.81
C GLY A 177 -8.07 -1.46 14.69
N TYR A 178 -7.95 -0.63 15.74
CA TYR A 178 -6.91 0.40 15.84
C TYR A 178 -5.49 -0.19 15.88
N ILE A 179 -5.27 -1.21 16.71
CA ILE A 179 -3.97 -1.87 16.83
C ILE A 179 -3.56 -2.49 15.49
N GLY A 180 -4.47 -3.18 14.81
CA GLY A 180 -4.27 -3.80 13.51
C GLY A 180 -3.92 -2.78 12.43
N ALA A 181 -4.67 -1.67 12.35
CA ALA A 181 -4.39 -0.59 11.41
C ALA A 181 -2.99 0.02 11.64
N LEU A 182 -2.63 0.33 12.89
CA LEU A 182 -1.32 0.87 13.25
C LEU A 182 -0.16 -0.10 12.93
N ARG A 183 -0.35 -1.40 13.19
CA ARG A 183 0.60 -2.47 12.82
C ARG A 183 0.81 -2.56 11.30
N LYS A 184 -0.26 -2.33 10.53
CA LYS A 184 -0.24 -2.23 9.06
C LYS A 184 0.31 -0.89 8.53
N GLY A 185 0.80 -0.01 9.41
CA GLY A 185 1.41 1.26 9.03
C GLY A 185 0.43 2.41 8.83
N ALA A 186 -0.87 2.25 9.17
CA ALA A 186 -1.85 3.34 9.09
C ALA A 186 -1.42 4.52 9.96
N ARG A 187 -1.54 5.73 9.43
CA ARG A 187 -1.23 7.03 10.06
C ARG A 187 -2.45 7.94 10.15
N LEU A 188 -3.58 7.58 9.56
CA LEU A 188 -4.87 8.21 9.83
C LEU A 188 -5.87 7.15 10.31
N LEU A 189 -6.52 7.42 11.43
CA LEU A 189 -7.50 6.55 12.08
C LEU A 189 -8.82 7.32 12.25
N GLU A 190 -9.93 6.61 12.23
CA GLU A 190 -11.29 7.16 12.34
C GLU A 190 -11.92 6.76 13.68
N LEU A 191 -12.56 7.73 14.33
CA LEU A 191 -13.24 7.59 15.61
C LEU A 191 -14.65 8.15 15.46
N ASP A 192 -15.66 7.28 15.46
CA ASP A 192 -17.06 7.68 15.46
C ASP A 192 -17.54 7.71 16.91
N ILE A 193 -17.56 8.91 17.48
CA ILE A 193 -17.77 9.08 18.92
C ILE A 193 -19.21 9.49 19.19
N PHE A 194 -19.89 8.73 20.05
CA PHE A 194 -21.26 8.92 20.48
C PHE A 194 -21.32 9.17 22.00
N ASP A 195 -22.46 9.69 22.45
CA ASP A 195 -22.77 9.67 23.88
C ASP A 195 -22.79 8.21 24.37
N GLY A 196 -22.04 7.91 25.43
CA GLY A 196 -22.08 6.62 26.10
C GLY A 196 -22.77 6.68 27.46
N ASP A 197 -22.91 5.50 28.06
CA ASP A 197 -23.49 5.34 29.39
C ASP A 197 -22.61 5.98 30.48
N ASP A 198 -23.20 6.30 31.63
CA ASP A 198 -22.52 6.92 32.78
C ASP A 198 -21.77 8.24 32.48
N GLY A 199 -22.07 8.87 31.34
CA GLY A 199 -21.44 10.12 30.90
C GLY A 199 -20.06 9.94 30.26
N GLU A 200 -19.63 8.72 29.95
CA GLU A 200 -18.37 8.43 29.27
C GLU A 200 -18.60 8.22 27.77
N PRO A 201 -18.00 9.04 26.88
CA PRO A 201 -18.15 8.88 25.43
C PRO A 201 -17.68 7.51 24.94
N CYS A 202 -18.41 6.96 23.97
CA CYS A 202 -18.11 5.65 23.38
C CYS A 202 -17.89 5.73 21.87
N ILE A 203 -17.27 4.69 21.31
CA ILE A 203 -17.05 4.50 19.88
C ILE A 203 -17.91 3.34 19.41
N THR A 204 -18.72 3.57 18.38
CA THR A 204 -19.57 2.58 17.71
C THR A 204 -19.98 3.08 16.31
N HIS A 205 -20.67 2.28 15.52
CA HIS A 205 -21.19 2.69 14.22
C HIS A 205 -22.68 3.05 14.28
N LYS A 206 -23.05 4.16 13.63
CA LYS A 206 -24.40 4.75 13.67
C LYS A 206 -25.49 3.73 13.30
N ARG A 207 -26.49 3.55 14.17
CA ARG A 207 -27.70 2.71 13.94
C ARG A 207 -27.42 1.23 13.69
N THR A 208 -26.36 0.69 14.30
CA THR A 208 -26.04 -0.74 14.23
C THR A 208 -26.09 -1.38 15.61
N LEU A 209 -26.23 -2.72 15.67
CA LEU A 209 -26.25 -3.49 16.92
C LEU A 209 -24.83 -3.78 17.45
N ILE A 210 -23.86 -2.92 17.12
CA ILE A 210 -22.46 -3.14 17.39
C ILE A 210 -22.14 -2.76 18.84
N THR A 211 -21.56 -3.69 19.59
CA THR A 211 -21.08 -3.46 20.95
C THR A 211 -20.05 -2.34 20.94
N ALA A 212 -20.30 -1.27 21.69
CA ALA A 212 -19.43 -0.10 21.74
C ALA A 212 -18.18 -0.35 22.60
N ILE A 213 -17.11 0.40 22.34
CA ILE A 213 -15.93 0.51 23.20
C ILE A 213 -15.86 1.93 23.78
N THR A 214 -15.29 2.12 24.97
CA THR A 214 -15.12 3.46 25.51
C THR A 214 -14.04 4.23 24.74
N LEU A 215 -14.18 5.56 24.64
CA LEU A 215 -13.16 6.42 24.05
C LEU A 215 -11.82 6.27 24.77
N ARG A 216 -11.83 6.13 26.11
CA ARG A 216 -10.63 5.94 26.92
C ARG A 216 -9.84 4.71 26.48
N ASN A 217 -10.48 3.56 26.42
CA ASN A 217 -9.83 2.31 26.03
C ASN A 217 -9.25 2.39 24.62
N ALA A 218 -9.98 3.02 23.69
CA ALA A 218 -9.49 3.23 22.33
C ALA A 218 -8.24 4.13 22.29
N LEU A 219 -8.25 5.27 22.98
CA LEU A 219 -7.09 6.18 22.99
C LEU A 219 -5.88 5.59 23.71
N GLU A 220 -6.07 4.84 24.79
CA GLU A 220 -4.98 4.14 25.48
C GLU A 220 -4.31 3.11 24.57
N ALA A 221 -5.11 2.31 23.85
CA ALA A 221 -4.60 1.37 22.86
C ALA A 221 -3.89 2.08 21.70
N ILE A 222 -4.46 3.18 21.18
CA ILE A 222 -3.83 3.98 20.13
C ILE A 222 -2.48 4.54 20.61
N LEU A 223 -2.43 5.17 21.80
CA LEU A 223 -1.19 5.75 22.34
C LEU A 223 -0.08 4.70 22.48
N LEU A 224 -0.43 3.53 23.02
CA LEU A 224 0.50 2.43 23.24
C LEU A 224 1.08 1.88 21.92
N HIS A 225 0.39 2.01 20.80
CA HIS A 225 0.77 1.40 19.51
C HIS A 225 1.17 2.39 18.42
N ALA A 226 0.77 3.65 18.53
CA ALA A 226 0.85 4.66 17.48
C ALA A 226 2.25 4.73 16.87
N PHE A 227 3.28 4.78 17.69
CA PHE A 227 4.64 5.06 17.23
C PHE A 227 5.58 3.85 17.22
N LYS A 228 5.04 2.62 17.36
CA LYS A 228 5.84 1.38 17.35
C LYS A 228 6.41 1.03 15.98
N SER A 229 5.60 1.19 14.93
CA SER A 229 5.97 0.88 13.53
C SER A 229 6.50 2.08 12.76
N SER A 230 6.20 3.30 13.21
CA SER A 230 6.60 4.54 12.55
C SER A 230 6.66 5.69 13.55
N PRO A 231 7.71 6.54 13.54
CA PRO A 231 7.79 7.71 14.43
C PRO A 231 6.92 8.88 13.96
N TYR A 232 6.39 8.84 12.74
CA TYR A 232 5.68 9.93 12.10
C TYR A 232 4.26 10.12 12.66
N PRO A 233 3.69 11.34 12.53
CA PRO A 233 2.43 11.69 13.18
C PRO A 233 1.26 10.77 12.84
N VAL A 234 0.33 10.67 13.78
CA VAL A 234 -0.96 10.00 13.59
C VAL A 234 -2.08 11.04 13.57
N ILE A 235 -2.94 10.98 12.56
CA ILE A 235 -4.13 11.82 12.44
C ILE A 235 -5.33 11.05 12.98
N LEU A 236 -6.07 11.64 13.93
CA LEU A 236 -7.31 11.09 14.45
C LEU A 236 -8.46 11.90 13.85
N THR A 237 -9.20 11.28 12.92
CA THR A 237 -10.43 11.87 12.36
C THR A 237 -11.58 11.56 13.30
N ILE A 238 -12.23 12.62 13.80
CA ILE A 238 -13.30 12.53 14.79
C ILE A 238 -14.63 12.80 14.10
N GLU A 239 -15.47 11.77 14.01
CA GLU A 239 -16.89 11.93 13.70
C GLU A 239 -17.67 12.14 15.00
N ASN A 240 -17.94 13.40 15.32
CA ASN A 240 -18.54 13.80 16.58
C ASN A 240 -20.09 13.71 16.52
N HIS A 241 -20.67 12.83 17.33
CA HIS A 241 -22.11 12.69 17.61
C HIS A 241 -22.46 12.91 19.09
N VAL A 242 -21.53 13.49 19.85
CA VAL A 242 -21.57 13.62 21.30
C VAL A 242 -22.32 14.90 21.71
N SER A 243 -23.13 14.82 22.77
CA SER A 243 -23.77 15.98 23.41
C SER A 243 -22.75 16.98 23.97
N LEU A 244 -23.13 18.26 24.16
CA LEU A 244 -22.22 19.27 24.72
C LEU A 244 -21.60 18.86 26.07
N LEU A 245 -22.37 18.20 26.93
CA LEU A 245 -21.88 17.76 28.24
C LEU A 245 -20.76 16.72 28.07
N GLN A 246 -21.02 15.70 27.25
CA GLN A 246 -20.03 14.65 26.99
C GLN A 246 -18.90 15.12 26.05
N GLN A 247 -19.07 16.19 25.26
CA GLN A 247 -17.96 16.81 24.50
C GLN A 247 -16.89 17.38 25.44
N ARG A 248 -17.27 17.93 26.60
CA ARG A 248 -16.31 18.37 27.63
C ARG A 248 -15.55 17.19 28.22
N VAL A 249 -16.26 16.08 28.46
CA VAL A 249 -15.66 14.83 28.94
C VAL A 249 -14.71 14.26 27.88
N MET A 250 -15.13 14.22 26.62
CA MET A 250 -14.31 13.82 25.47
C MET A 250 -13.01 14.65 25.40
N ALA A 251 -13.11 15.98 25.48
CA ALA A 251 -11.94 16.86 25.47
C ALA A 251 -10.99 16.60 26.64
N LYS A 252 -11.55 16.35 27.84
CA LYS A 252 -10.79 15.96 29.03
C LYS A 252 -10.07 14.62 28.83
N ILE A 253 -10.76 13.60 28.31
CA ILE A 253 -10.19 12.28 28.01
C ILE A 253 -9.03 12.39 27.00
N PHE A 254 -9.20 13.16 25.91
CA PHE A 254 -8.12 13.42 24.96
C PHE A 254 -6.89 14.04 25.64
N LYS A 255 -7.09 15.10 26.44
CA LYS A 255 -6.00 15.79 27.16
C LYS A 255 -5.34 14.89 28.22
N GLU A 256 -6.12 14.07 28.94
CA GLU A 256 -5.60 13.14 29.96
C GLU A 256 -4.73 12.04 29.37
N ILE A 257 -5.16 11.43 28.25
CA ILE A 257 -4.49 10.26 27.69
C ILE A 257 -3.37 10.68 26.74
N LEU A 258 -3.64 11.58 25.79
CA LEU A 258 -2.66 11.96 24.77
C LEU A 258 -1.74 13.09 25.24
N GLY A 259 -2.17 13.92 26.20
CA GLY A 259 -1.36 14.98 26.80
C GLY A 259 -0.63 15.86 25.76
N ASP A 260 0.66 16.07 26.00
CA ASP A 260 1.53 16.88 25.13
C ASP A 260 1.77 16.26 23.74
N ASN A 261 1.35 15.01 23.51
CA ASN A 261 1.44 14.41 22.18
C ASN A 261 0.39 15.00 21.23
N ILE A 262 -0.64 15.69 21.71
CA ILE A 262 -1.56 16.43 20.84
C ILE A 262 -0.81 17.63 20.25
N TYR A 263 -0.69 17.68 18.92
CA TYR A 263 -0.22 18.87 18.24
C TYR A 263 -1.32 19.92 18.28
N MET A 264 -1.00 21.10 18.81
CA MET A 264 -1.87 22.26 18.83
C MET A 264 -1.41 23.26 17.77
N ARG A 265 -2.33 23.66 16.89
CA ARG A 265 -2.06 24.66 15.86
C ARG A 265 -1.79 26.04 16.51
N PRO A 266 -0.81 26.84 16.04
CA PRO A 266 -0.68 28.21 16.50
C PRO A 266 -1.92 29.05 16.14
N PRO A 267 -2.18 30.19 16.83
CA PRO A 267 -3.36 31.03 16.58
C PRO A 267 -3.51 31.52 15.12
N ASP A 268 -2.40 31.72 14.42
CA ASP A 268 -2.36 32.12 13.01
C ASP A 268 -2.24 30.92 12.04
N GLY A 269 -2.47 29.70 12.53
CA GLY A 269 -2.31 28.45 11.81
C GLY A 269 -3.14 28.31 10.54
N ALA A 270 -4.27 29.00 10.47
CA ALA A 270 -5.16 29.06 9.31
C ALA A 270 -4.49 29.70 8.07
N LYS A 271 -3.39 30.44 8.26
CA LYS A 271 -2.62 31.09 7.19
C LYS A 271 -1.24 30.47 6.97
N LYS A 272 -0.94 29.36 7.66
CA LYS A 272 0.37 28.70 7.62
C LYS A 272 0.24 27.30 7.03
N PRO A 273 1.25 26.84 6.26
CA PRO A 273 1.29 25.47 5.76
C PRO A 273 1.33 24.46 6.91
N LEU A 274 0.89 23.23 6.67
CA LEU A 274 1.02 22.16 7.65
C LEU A 274 2.51 21.88 7.94
N PRO A 275 2.92 21.61 9.19
CA PRO A 275 4.28 21.16 9.47
C PRO A 275 4.60 19.86 8.74
N SER A 276 5.87 19.53 8.66
CA SER A 276 6.34 18.31 8.03
C SER A 276 6.15 17.07 8.91
N PRO A 277 6.16 15.85 8.33
CA PRO A 277 6.20 14.62 9.11
C PRO A 277 7.34 14.63 10.14
N ASN A 278 8.54 15.11 9.79
CA ASN A 278 9.66 15.22 10.72
C ASN A 278 9.37 16.16 11.90
N ALA A 279 8.74 17.32 11.65
CA ALA A 279 8.39 18.29 12.68
C ALA A 279 7.28 17.78 13.63
N LEU A 280 6.52 16.76 13.22
CA LEU A 280 5.38 16.21 13.94
C LEU A 280 5.63 14.80 14.47
N LYS A 281 6.89 14.36 14.56
CA LYS A 281 7.22 13.04 15.11
C LYS A 281 6.66 12.87 16.52
N GLY A 282 6.03 11.73 16.78
CA GLY A 282 5.39 11.42 18.05
C GLY A 282 4.12 12.22 18.36
N LYS A 283 3.58 12.99 17.40
CA LYS A 283 2.39 13.82 17.61
C LYS A 283 1.11 13.22 17.04
N PHE A 284 -0.01 13.55 17.68
CA PHE A 284 -1.36 13.33 17.20
C PHE A 284 -1.95 14.63 16.66
N LEU A 285 -2.55 14.58 15.48
CA LEU A 285 -3.32 15.69 14.93
C LEU A 285 -4.80 15.32 15.01
N LEU A 286 -5.60 16.11 15.72
CA LEU A 286 -7.04 15.90 15.75
C LEU A 286 -7.68 16.64 14.56
N ARG A 287 -8.43 15.88 13.75
CA ARG A 287 -9.17 16.35 12.60
C ARG A 287 -10.66 16.28 12.88
N GLY A 288 -11.37 17.38 12.71
CA GLY A 288 -12.80 17.45 13.04
C GLY A 288 -13.36 18.86 12.91
N LYS A 289 -14.63 19.04 13.28
CA LYS A 289 -15.27 20.37 13.26
C LYS A 289 -14.65 21.30 14.31
N LYS A 290 -14.42 22.56 13.94
CA LYS A 290 -13.82 23.60 14.80
C LYS A 290 -14.68 24.87 14.79
N LEU A 291 -14.83 25.50 15.95
CA LEU A 291 -15.42 26.83 16.09
C LEU A 291 -14.57 27.88 15.34
N PRO A 292 -15.21 28.87 14.68
CA PRO A 292 -14.48 29.99 14.09
C PRO A 292 -13.77 30.80 15.17
N THR A 293 -12.62 31.40 14.85
CA THR A 293 -11.86 32.28 15.75
C THR A 293 -12.58 33.58 16.10
N SER A 294 -13.66 33.93 15.39
CA SER A 294 -14.58 35.03 15.74
C SER A 294 -15.85 34.48 16.40
N SER A 295 -16.01 34.77 17.68
CA SER A 295 -17.04 34.29 18.61
C SER A 295 -18.46 34.53 18.08
N SER A 296 -19.08 33.46 17.59
CA SER A 296 -20.54 33.32 17.47
C SER A 296 -20.84 31.83 17.48
N ASP A 297 -21.83 31.41 18.28
CA ASP A 297 -22.36 30.05 18.24
C ASP A 297 -22.86 29.77 16.83
N LYS A 298 -22.10 28.98 16.06
CA LYS A 298 -22.51 28.52 14.73
C LYS A 298 -22.85 27.04 14.78
N GLN A 299 -24.00 26.72 14.23
CA GLN A 299 -24.51 25.36 14.08
C GLN A 299 -23.75 24.68 12.93
N PHE A 300 -23.33 23.42 13.11
CA PHE A 300 -22.58 22.67 12.09
C PHE A 300 -23.34 21.44 11.59
N ASP A 301 -23.49 21.33 10.27
CA ASP A 301 -24.09 20.14 9.64
C ASP A 301 -23.12 18.97 9.58
N GLN A 302 -23.60 17.74 9.83
CA GLN A 302 -22.85 16.51 9.52
C GLN A 302 -22.90 16.24 8.01
N ASP A 303 -21.74 15.91 7.43
CA ASP A 303 -21.69 15.39 6.07
C ASP A 303 -22.02 13.90 6.12
N THR A 304 -23.22 13.55 5.65
CA THR A 304 -23.65 12.17 5.46
C THR A 304 -23.98 11.98 3.99
N ASP A 305 -23.47 10.92 3.34
CA ASP A 305 -23.80 10.54 1.96
C ASP A 305 -25.25 10.02 1.79
N GLU A 306 -26.13 10.28 2.75
CA GLU A 306 -27.53 9.86 2.66
C GLU A 306 -28.36 10.81 1.78
N PRO A 307 -29.29 10.29 0.96
CA PRO A 307 -30.14 11.10 0.10
C PRO A 307 -30.90 12.16 0.92
N GLN A 308 -30.81 13.42 0.48
CA GLN A 308 -31.34 14.63 1.13
C GLN A 308 -32.86 14.61 1.36
N SER A 309 -33.59 13.59 0.88
CA SER A 309 -35.05 13.57 0.89
C SER A 309 -35.69 13.10 2.20
N GLN A 310 -34.95 12.66 3.23
CA GLN A 310 -35.59 12.08 4.44
C GLN A 310 -35.03 12.44 5.83
N LYS A 311 -34.07 13.38 6.01
CA LYS A 311 -33.57 13.70 7.36
C LYS A 311 -33.40 15.20 7.64
N LYS A 312 -33.96 15.66 8.77
CA LYS A 312 -33.50 16.88 9.45
C LYS A 312 -32.05 16.62 9.88
N HIS A 313 -31.07 17.35 9.33
CA HIS A 313 -29.71 17.33 9.87
C HIS A 313 -29.77 17.73 11.35
N GLU A 314 -29.35 16.84 12.24
CA GLU A 314 -29.20 17.16 13.66
C GLU A 314 -28.09 18.20 13.80
N LYS A 315 -28.49 19.39 14.22
CA LYS A 315 -27.61 20.54 14.42
C LYS A 315 -26.75 20.31 15.65
N ILE A 316 -25.46 20.05 15.46
CA ILE A 316 -24.53 19.87 16.57
C ILE A 316 -23.92 21.22 16.95
N SER A 317 -24.07 21.57 18.23
CA SER A 317 -23.29 22.61 18.89
C SER A 317 -21.94 22.05 19.31
N LEU A 318 -20.88 22.85 19.20
CA LEU A 318 -19.51 22.46 19.56
C LEU A 318 -19.09 23.09 20.87
N ASP A 319 -18.54 22.29 21.77
CA ASP A 319 -17.94 22.80 23.00
C ASP A 319 -16.56 23.43 22.71
N PRO A 320 -16.25 24.61 23.26
CA PRO A 320 -14.96 25.27 23.06
C PRO A 320 -13.75 24.42 23.46
N SER A 321 -13.86 23.61 24.52
CA SER A 321 -12.75 22.78 25.01
C SER A 321 -12.37 21.66 24.03
N TYR A 322 -13.35 21.10 23.31
CA TYR A 322 -13.13 20.16 22.21
C TYR A 322 -12.58 20.88 20.98
N SER A 323 -13.21 21.99 20.60
CA SER A 323 -12.82 22.77 19.42
C SER A 323 -11.37 23.24 19.47
N GLU A 324 -10.86 23.59 20.66
CA GLU A 324 -9.48 24.02 20.86
C GLU A 324 -8.47 22.97 20.39
N LEU A 325 -8.78 21.68 20.61
CA LEU A 325 -7.89 20.55 20.30
C LEU A 325 -7.74 20.27 18.80
N ILE A 326 -8.63 20.80 17.96
CA ILE A 326 -8.65 20.52 16.54
C ILE A 326 -7.53 21.25 15.81
N SER A 327 -6.63 20.46 15.20
CA SER A 327 -5.50 20.95 14.42
C SER A 327 -5.72 20.91 12.91
N LEU A 328 -6.69 20.13 12.45
CA LEU A 328 -7.15 20.08 11.06
C LEU A 328 -8.66 20.32 11.03
N PRO A 329 -9.11 21.58 10.89
CA PRO A 329 -10.53 21.90 10.82
C PRO A 329 -11.20 21.28 9.59
N SER A 330 -12.30 20.56 9.80
CA SER A 330 -13.14 20.08 8.71
C SER A 330 -13.81 21.25 7.99
N VAL A 331 -13.66 21.30 6.67
CA VAL A 331 -14.31 22.27 5.78
C VAL A 331 -15.10 21.52 4.71
N LYS A 332 -16.13 22.13 4.12
CA LYS A 332 -16.90 21.52 3.04
C LYS A 332 -16.36 21.98 1.71
N ILE A 333 -16.09 21.05 0.81
CA ILE A 333 -15.75 21.39 -0.58
C ILE A 333 -17.05 21.62 -1.36
N SER A 334 -17.10 22.72 -2.10
CA SER A 334 -18.21 23.10 -2.97
C SER A 334 -17.96 22.59 -4.40
N GLU A 335 -18.94 22.78 -5.28
CA GLU A 335 -18.75 22.50 -6.72
C GLU A 335 -17.72 23.44 -7.37
N ASN A 336 -17.50 24.62 -6.78
CA ASN A 336 -16.52 25.61 -7.26
C ASN A 336 -15.23 25.54 -6.44
N ILE A 337 -14.42 24.51 -6.70
CA ILE A 337 -13.15 24.27 -6.00
C ILE A 337 -12.21 25.49 -6.06
N TYR A 338 -12.23 26.27 -7.15
CA TYR A 338 -11.40 27.48 -7.23
C TYR A 338 -11.80 28.57 -6.23
N GLU A 339 -13.08 28.69 -5.91
CA GLU A 339 -13.56 29.58 -4.85
C GLU A 339 -13.13 29.06 -3.48
N ASP A 340 -13.20 27.74 -3.28
CA ASP A 340 -12.73 27.10 -2.06
C ASP A 340 -11.22 27.32 -1.84
N ILE A 341 -10.40 27.26 -2.89
CA ILE A 341 -8.96 27.57 -2.82
C ILE A 341 -8.73 29.01 -2.31
N ARG A 342 -9.57 29.97 -2.71
CA ARG A 342 -9.44 31.36 -2.26
C ARG A 342 -9.87 31.56 -0.80
N ASN A 343 -10.89 30.83 -0.37
CA ASN A 343 -11.59 31.13 0.88
C ASN A 343 -11.26 30.17 2.03
N HIS A 344 -10.90 28.93 1.75
CA HIS A 344 -10.58 27.96 2.79
C HIS A 344 -9.27 28.30 3.48
N PRO A 345 -9.18 28.10 4.81
CA PRO A 345 -7.91 28.23 5.50
C PRO A 345 -6.91 27.15 5.04
N MET A 346 -5.61 27.39 5.23
CA MET A 346 -4.55 26.45 4.84
C MET A 346 -4.56 25.15 5.65
N ASP A 347 -5.10 25.17 6.87
CA ASP A 347 -5.30 23.98 7.71
C ASP A 347 -6.67 23.31 7.49
N GLY A 348 -7.52 23.90 6.64
CA GLY A 348 -8.83 23.36 6.29
C GLY A 348 -8.72 22.03 5.55
N SER A 349 -9.45 21.03 6.03
CA SER A 349 -9.37 19.66 5.53
C SER A 349 -10.74 19.06 5.17
N PRO A 350 -11.12 19.03 3.88
CA PRO A 350 -12.39 18.44 3.46
C PRO A 350 -12.35 16.90 3.48
N SER A 351 -13.53 16.31 3.71
CA SER A 351 -13.82 14.90 3.43
C SER A 351 -14.63 14.82 2.13
N ILE A 352 -14.28 13.91 1.23
CA ILE A 352 -14.97 13.73 -0.06
C ILE A 352 -15.28 12.23 -0.26
N SER A 353 -16.50 11.89 -0.63
CA SER A 353 -16.85 10.50 -0.93
C SER A 353 -16.27 10.05 -2.26
N GLU A 354 -16.03 8.74 -2.41
CA GLU A 354 -15.46 8.16 -3.65
C GLU A 354 -16.18 8.62 -4.93
N THR A 355 -17.53 8.75 -4.88
CA THR A 355 -18.33 9.21 -6.02
C THR A 355 -17.99 10.64 -6.40
N LYS A 356 -17.95 11.55 -5.42
CA LYS A 356 -17.63 12.96 -5.67
C LYS A 356 -16.18 13.14 -6.14
N VAL A 357 -15.26 12.29 -5.69
CA VAL A 357 -13.88 12.31 -6.21
C VAL A 357 -13.87 12.02 -7.70
N VAL A 358 -14.62 11.00 -8.15
CA VAL A 358 -14.74 10.67 -9.59
C VAL A 358 -15.35 11.84 -10.37
N ASP A 359 -16.40 12.45 -9.85
CA ASP A 359 -17.05 13.61 -10.49
C ASP A 359 -16.08 14.79 -10.63
N PHE A 360 -15.34 15.13 -9.58
CA PHE A 360 -14.34 16.20 -9.61
C PHE A 360 -13.15 15.89 -10.51
N ALA A 361 -12.68 14.63 -10.53
CA ALA A 361 -11.60 14.19 -11.40
C ALA A 361 -11.99 14.30 -12.88
N ALA A 362 -13.24 13.97 -13.21
CA ALA A 362 -13.79 14.16 -14.55
C ALA A 362 -13.95 15.65 -14.92
N GLY A 363 -14.15 16.52 -13.93
CA GLY A 363 -14.29 17.97 -14.09
C GLY A 363 -12.98 18.74 -14.32
N GLY A 364 -11.81 18.08 -14.27
CA GLY A 364 -10.50 18.67 -14.58
C GLY A 364 -9.51 18.67 -13.41
N THR A 365 -8.60 19.65 -13.39
CA THR A 365 -7.41 19.66 -12.50
C THR A 365 -7.59 20.47 -11.21
N SER A 366 -8.79 21.01 -10.97
CA SER A 366 -9.07 21.88 -9.82
C SER A 366 -8.81 21.18 -8.48
N LEU A 367 -9.18 19.90 -8.37
CA LEU A 367 -8.95 19.10 -7.16
C LEU A 367 -7.45 18.87 -6.90
N ALA A 368 -6.64 18.64 -7.94
CA ALA A 368 -5.19 18.51 -7.82
C ALA A 368 -4.52 19.83 -7.40
N THR A 369 -5.07 20.97 -7.82
CA THR A 369 -4.63 22.28 -7.36
C THR A 369 -4.98 22.48 -5.88
N TYR A 370 -6.19 22.08 -5.47
CA TYR A 370 -6.59 22.16 -4.07
C TYR A 370 -5.71 21.29 -3.15
N THR A 371 -5.42 20.05 -3.56
CA THR A 371 -4.62 19.10 -2.75
C THR A 371 -3.13 19.44 -2.71
N ALA A 372 -2.64 20.29 -3.63
CA ALA A 372 -1.30 20.84 -3.55
C ALA A 372 -1.12 21.75 -2.33
N GLU A 373 -2.18 22.43 -1.88
CA GLU A 373 -2.13 23.38 -0.76
C GLU A 373 -2.73 22.83 0.55
N ARG A 374 -3.71 21.91 0.46
CA ARG A 374 -4.53 21.49 1.61
C ARG A 374 -4.62 19.97 1.72
N PHE A 375 -4.85 19.48 2.93
CA PHE A 375 -4.99 18.05 3.22
C PHE A 375 -6.43 17.58 3.00
N VAL A 376 -6.63 16.57 2.17
CA VAL A 376 -7.94 16.03 1.81
C VAL A 376 -8.05 14.56 2.23
N LYS A 377 -9.22 14.19 2.77
CA LYS A 377 -9.61 12.81 3.04
C LYS A 377 -10.64 12.36 2.01
N ALA A 378 -10.40 11.25 1.32
CA ALA A 378 -11.40 10.49 0.59
C ALA A 378 -11.88 9.29 1.42
N TYR A 379 -13.14 8.89 1.27
CA TYR A 379 -13.72 7.76 2.00
C TYR A 379 -14.73 6.97 1.14
N PRO A 380 -14.96 5.67 1.45
CA PRO A 380 -15.87 4.81 0.69
C PRO A 380 -17.33 5.23 0.91
N LYS A 381 -18.19 5.07 -0.10
CA LYS A 381 -19.62 5.42 0.03
C LYS A 381 -20.36 4.46 0.96
N GLY A 382 -21.39 4.95 1.64
CA GLY A 382 -22.18 4.18 2.61
C GLY A 382 -22.92 2.94 2.07
N ILE A 383 -23.06 2.77 0.75
CA ILE A 383 -23.67 1.57 0.16
C ILE A 383 -22.78 0.31 0.31
N ARG A 384 -21.49 0.48 0.60
CA ARG A 384 -20.52 -0.61 0.80
C ARG A 384 -20.68 -1.25 2.19
N GLN A 385 -21.87 -1.78 2.44
CA GLN A 385 -22.23 -2.42 3.71
C GLN A 385 -21.44 -3.71 3.99
N ASP A 386 -20.86 -4.29 2.94
CA ASP A 386 -19.95 -5.44 2.98
C ASP A 386 -18.51 -5.06 3.37
N SER A 387 -18.25 -3.78 3.68
CA SER A 387 -16.92 -3.24 3.93
C SER A 387 -15.96 -3.39 2.75
N SER A 388 -16.44 -3.51 1.50
CA SER A 388 -15.59 -3.48 0.31
C SER A 388 -14.80 -2.17 0.21
N ASN A 389 -13.66 -2.20 -0.46
CA ASN A 389 -12.80 -1.05 -0.63
C ASN A 389 -13.06 -0.33 -1.96
N MET A 390 -12.83 0.98 -1.97
CA MET A 390 -12.87 1.82 -3.18
C MET A 390 -11.55 1.72 -3.94
N ASP A 391 -11.58 2.02 -5.25
CA ASP A 391 -10.34 2.20 -6.01
C ASP A 391 -9.61 3.47 -5.52
N PRO A 392 -8.36 3.38 -5.04
CA PRO A 392 -7.62 4.54 -4.57
C PRO A 392 -7.10 5.43 -5.71
N MET A 393 -7.02 4.92 -6.95
CA MET A 393 -6.36 5.61 -8.05
C MET A 393 -7.00 6.96 -8.42
N PRO A 394 -8.34 7.09 -8.58
CA PRO A 394 -8.96 8.39 -8.85
C PRO A 394 -8.62 9.47 -7.80
N SER A 395 -8.42 9.04 -6.55
CA SER A 395 -8.03 9.95 -5.46
C SER A 395 -6.55 10.33 -5.55
N TRP A 396 -5.66 9.34 -5.75
CA TRP A 396 -4.21 9.57 -5.81
C TRP A 396 -3.81 10.38 -7.05
N VAL A 397 -4.40 10.17 -8.23
CA VAL A 397 -4.09 10.99 -9.41
C VAL A 397 -4.49 12.46 -9.22
N CYS A 398 -5.45 12.73 -8.34
CA CYS A 398 -5.83 14.09 -7.92
C CYS A 398 -5.01 14.59 -6.71
N GLY A 399 -4.00 13.85 -6.26
CA GLY A 399 -3.13 14.23 -5.15
C GLY A 399 -3.78 14.19 -3.76
N ILE A 400 -4.94 13.54 -3.60
CA ILE A 400 -5.59 13.34 -2.30
C ILE A 400 -4.67 12.50 -1.41
N GLN A 401 -4.40 13.02 -0.22
CA GLN A 401 -3.41 12.47 0.70
C GLN A 401 -3.94 11.25 1.44
N SER A 402 -5.16 11.34 1.96
CA SER A 402 -5.76 10.30 2.78
C SER A 402 -6.86 9.60 2.00
N VAL A 403 -6.58 8.42 1.47
CA VAL A 403 -7.60 7.55 0.87
C VAL A 403 -7.94 6.48 1.91
N ALA A 404 -9.03 6.69 2.66
CA ALA A 404 -9.35 5.86 3.81
C ALA A 404 -9.96 4.52 3.39
N MET A 405 -9.37 3.42 3.84
CA MET A 405 -9.74 2.05 3.46
C MET A 405 -10.30 1.26 4.64
N ASN A 406 -11.24 0.35 4.35
CA ASN A 406 -11.68 -0.70 5.26
C ASN A 406 -10.56 -1.75 5.38
N MET A 407 -9.65 -1.57 6.34
CA MET A 407 -8.44 -2.40 6.50
C MET A 407 -8.69 -3.84 6.95
N GLN A 408 -9.92 -4.14 7.40
CA GLN A 408 -10.38 -5.47 7.74
C GLN A 408 -10.76 -6.32 6.52
N THR A 409 -10.95 -5.70 5.34
CA THR A 409 -11.39 -6.37 4.12
C THR A 409 -10.24 -6.47 3.12
N SER A 410 -9.64 -7.65 2.99
CA SER A 410 -8.65 -7.93 1.94
C SER A 410 -9.26 -7.80 0.54
N GLY A 411 -8.44 -7.42 -0.42
CA GLY A 411 -8.83 -7.30 -1.82
C GLY A 411 -7.85 -6.45 -2.61
N GLU A 412 -7.99 -6.47 -3.93
CA GLU A 412 -7.13 -5.81 -4.90
C GLU A 412 -6.75 -4.38 -4.52
N TYR A 413 -7.74 -3.56 -4.17
CA TYR A 413 -7.48 -2.15 -3.82
C TYR A 413 -6.73 -1.97 -2.51
N LEU A 414 -6.90 -2.87 -1.53
CA LEU A 414 -6.10 -2.83 -0.31
C LEU A 414 -4.66 -3.33 -0.57
N ASP A 415 -4.48 -4.28 -1.49
CA ASP A 415 -3.16 -4.73 -1.93
C ASP A 415 -2.38 -3.61 -2.62
N LEU A 416 -3.05 -2.76 -3.43
CA LEU A 416 -2.44 -1.55 -4.00
C LEU A 416 -1.97 -0.57 -2.92
N VAL A 417 -2.77 -0.36 -1.88
CA VAL A 417 -2.42 0.48 -0.73
C VAL A 417 -1.22 -0.09 0.01
N TYR A 418 -1.20 -1.39 0.29
CA TYR A 418 -0.02 -2.02 0.89
C TYR A 418 1.21 -1.91 -0.01
N GLY A 419 1.06 -2.08 -1.32
CA GLY A 419 2.15 -1.89 -2.29
C GLY A 419 2.75 -0.48 -2.23
N LEU A 420 1.89 0.56 -2.29
CA LEU A 420 2.33 1.95 -2.22
C LEU A 420 3.02 2.27 -0.90
N PHE A 421 2.44 1.85 0.23
CA PHE A 421 2.97 2.21 1.55
C PHE A 421 4.09 1.31 2.06
N ARG A 422 4.41 0.20 1.38
CA ARG A 422 5.54 -0.68 1.75
C ARG A 422 6.90 0.00 1.57
N VAL A 423 7.02 0.94 0.64
CA VAL A 423 8.25 1.72 0.45
C VAL A 423 8.41 2.81 1.51
N ASN A 424 9.55 3.49 1.49
CA ASN A 424 9.89 4.56 2.43
C ASN A 424 9.84 4.09 3.89
N GLY A 425 10.32 2.86 4.14
CA GLY A 425 10.38 2.30 5.50
C GLY A 425 9.07 1.81 6.07
N ASN A 426 8.03 1.60 5.23
CA ASN A 426 6.68 1.34 5.71
C ASN A 426 6.20 2.35 6.74
N CYS A 427 6.66 3.59 6.61
CA CYS A 427 6.48 4.61 7.65
C CYS A 427 5.08 5.25 7.61
N GLY A 428 4.26 4.85 6.64
CA GLY A 428 2.88 5.30 6.43
C GLY A 428 2.74 6.65 5.72
N TYR A 429 3.84 7.24 5.28
CA TYR A 429 3.90 8.47 4.48
C TYR A 429 4.73 8.24 3.23
N VAL A 430 4.18 8.59 2.07
CA VAL A 430 4.87 8.52 0.77
C VAL A 430 4.78 9.88 0.10
N LEU A 431 5.92 10.46 -0.27
CA LEU A 431 5.96 11.78 -0.89
C LEU A 431 5.26 11.76 -2.25
N LYS A 432 4.37 12.73 -2.49
CA LYS A 432 3.68 12.90 -3.77
C LYS A 432 4.67 13.25 -4.89
N PRO A 433 4.38 12.83 -6.14
CA PRO A 433 5.09 13.35 -7.31
C PRO A 433 5.11 14.88 -7.31
N GLU A 434 6.23 15.45 -7.76
CA GLU A 434 6.44 16.91 -7.76
C GLU A 434 5.30 17.68 -8.46
N ILE A 435 4.78 17.14 -9.55
CA ILE A 435 3.69 17.75 -10.31
C ILE A 435 2.40 17.92 -9.46
N LEU A 436 2.13 17.01 -8.52
CA LEU A 436 0.98 17.08 -7.60
C LEU A 436 1.28 17.87 -6.32
N ARG A 437 2.53 18.27 -6.12
CA ARG A 437 2.96 19.17 -5.04
C ARG A 437 2.91 20.63 -5.47
N ASN A 438 3.18 20.90 -6.74
CA ASN A 438 3.12 22.25 -7.31
C ASN A 438 1.70 22.66 -7.76
N GLY A 439 0.76 21.70 -7.75
CA GLY A 439 -0.55 21.85 -8.38
C GLY A 439 -0.42 21.75 -9.89
N LEU A 440 -1.39 21.11 -10.55
CA LEU A 440 -1.38 20.94 -12.00
C LEU A 440 -1.65 22.26 -12.77
N GLY A 441 -1.75 23.39 -12.06
CA GLY A 441 -2.11 24.69 -12.60
C GLY A 441 -3.52 24.74 -13.17
N THR A 442 -3.84 25.83 -13.87
CA THR A 442 -5.10 25.96 -14.63
C THR A 442 -5.07 25.23 -15.98
N ASN A 443 -4.05 24.40 -16.24
CA ASN A 443 -4.04 23.60 -17.45
C ASN A 443 -5.13 22.53 -17.28
N PRO A 444 -6.26 22.62 -18.01
CA PRO A 444 -7.40 21.73 -17.79
C PRO A 444 -7.11 20.31 -18.28
N ARG A 445 -6.03 20.15 -19.04
CA ARG A 445 -5.42 18.86 -19.28
C ARG A 445 -4.57 18.56 -18.05
N LEU A 446 -4.97 17.52 -17.30
CA LEU A 446 -3.99 16.63 -16.67
C LEU A 446 -2.84 16.43 -17.67
N PRO A 447 -1.64 16.00 -17.27
CA PRO A 447 -0.66 15.46 -18.21
C PRO A 447 -1.18 14.19 -18.94
N GLU A 448 -2.49 14.07 -19.22
CA GLU A 448 -2.95 13.50 -20.47
C GLU A 448 -2.15 14.12 -21.64
N ILE A 449 -1.26 13.27 -22.15
CA ILE A 449 -0.95 13.20 -23.57
C ILE A 449 -0.04 14.34 -24.05
N SER A 450 1.25 14.31 -23.70
CA SER A 450 2.22 14.64 -24.76
C SER A 450 2.22 13.57 -25.87
N GLY A 451 1.50 12.45 -25.66
CA GLY A 451 1.58 11.24 -26.47
C GLY A 451 2.95 10.55 -26.37
N GLU A 452 3.84 11.10 -25.55
CA GLU A 452 5.23 10.70 -25.49
C GLU A 452 5.37 9.59 -24.46
N VAL A 453 5.77 8.42 -24.93
CA VAL A 453 6.10 7.29 -24.07
C VAL A 453 7.34 7.66 -23.25
N LYS A 454 7.15 7.88 -21.95
CA LYS A 454 8.25 8.19 -21.02
C LYS A 454 9.03 6.96 -20.58
N MET A 455 8.36 5.80 -20.54
CA MET A 455 8.96 4.53 -20.12
C MET A 455 8.22 3.38 -20.80
N LYS A 456 8.96 2.34 -21.20
CA LYS A 456 8.39 1.05 -21.61
C LYS A 456 8.71 0.03 -20.53
N LEU A 457 7.67 -0.56 -19.94
CA LEU A 457 7.81 -1.64 -18.96
C LEU A 457 7.60 -2.98 -19.67
N HIS A 458 8.57 -3.87 -19.56
CA HIS A 458 8.45 -5.26 -20.02
C HIS A 458 8.46 -6.18 -18.80
N VAL A 459 7.40 -6.98 -18.65
CA VAL A 459 7.26 -7.96 -17.57
C VAL A 459 7.11 -9.35 -18.19
N GLU A 460 8.08 -10.22 -17.93
CA GLU A 460 8.01 -11.63 -18.34
C GLU A 460 7.70 -12.51 -17.13
N ILE A 461 6.62 -13.28 -17.21
CA ILE A 461 6.28 -14.27 -16.20
C ILE A 461 6.99 -15.57 -16.54
N ILE A 462 8.01 -15.91 -15.75
CA ILE A 462 8.88 -17.07 -16.00
C ILE A 462 8.31 -18.33 -15.35
N SER A 463 8.04 -18.31 -14.04
CA SER A 463 7.62 -19.48 -13.26
C SER A 463 6.97 -19.09 -11.93
N GLY A 464 6.15 -19.99 -11.37
CA GLY A 464 5.63 -19.93 -9.99
C GLY A 464 6.28 -21.00 -9.11
N GLN A 465 6.29 -20.81 -7.78
CA GLN A 465 6.84 -21.80 -6.85
C GLN A 465 5.98 -21.89 -5.59
N TYR A 466 5.66 -23.12 -5.19
CA TYR A 466 4.96 -23.42 -3.92
C TYR A 466 3.67 -22.60 -3.77
N LEU A 467 2.91 -22.45 -4.85
CA LEU A 467 1.67 -21.69 -4.84
C LEU A 467 0.68 -22.41 -3.90
N PRO A 468 0.11 -21.68 -2.93
CA PRO A 468 -0.73 -22.30 -1.92
C PRO A 468 -2.04 -22.78 -2.53
N LYS A 469 -2.58 -23.88 -1.98
CA LYS A 469 -3.95 -24.27 -2.30
C LYS A 469 -4.94 -23.28 -1.66
N PRO A 470 -5.93 -22.76 -2.42
CA PRO A 470 -6.94 -21.86 -1.88
C PRO A 470 -7.93 -22.60 -0.97
N THR A 471 -8.12 -23.89 -1.18
CA THR A 471 -9.03 -24.77 -0.45
C THR A 471 -8.29 -26.02 0.03
N PRO A 472 -8.68 -26.63 1.16
CA PRO A 472 -8.04 -27.81 1.72
C PRO A 472 -8.42 -29.11 1.01
N ASP A 473 -8.93 -29.05 -0.22
CA ASP A 473 -9.30 -30.24 -0.99
C ASP A 473 -8.07 -30.98 -1.54
N ASN A 474 -8.35 -32.17 -2.08
CA ASN A 474 -7.30 -33.05 -2.61
C ASN A 474 -6.82 -32.61 -4.00
N ASP A 475 -7.49 -31.67 -4.66
CA ASP A 475 -7.22 -31.33 -6.06
C ASP A 475 -5.96 -30.47 -6.18
N VAL A 476 -5.19 -30.70 -7.24
CA VAL A 476 -4.02 -29.86 -7.53
C VAL A 476 -4.51 -28.57 -8.17
N ILE A 477 -3.90 -27.44 -7.83
CA ILE A 477 -4.33 -26.14 -8.34
C ILE A 477 -3.94 -25.95 -9.82
N ASP A 478 -4.73 -25.11 -10.48
CA ASP A 478 -4.55 -24.67 -11.86
C ASP A 478 -4.20 -23.16 -11.91
N PRO A 479 -2.95 -22.76 -11.58
CA PRO A 479 -2.62 -21.35 -11.46
C PRO A 479 -2.50 -20.63 -12.81
N TYR A 480 -2.74 -19.32 -12.75
CA TYR A 480 -2.38 -18.35 -13.77
C TYR A 480 -1.91 -17.07 -13.09
N VAL A 481 -1.21 -16.21 -13.82
CA VAL A 481 -0.74 -14.91 -13.33
C VAL A 481 -1.44 -13.80 -14.10
N THR A 482 -1.87 -12.76 -13.40
CA THR A 482 -2.31 -11.49 -13.98
C THR A 482 -1.31 -10.40 -13.66
N VAL A 483 -0.98 -9.57 -14.65
CA VAL A 483 -0.16 -8.37 -14.50
C VAL A 483 -1.05 -7.18 -14.84
N GLU A 484 -1.17 -6.24 -13.90
CA GLU A 484 -2.01 -5.06 -14.06
C GLU A 484 -1.24 -3.80 -13.66
N VAL A 485 -1.40 -2.76 -14.49
CA VAL A 485 -0.83 -1.44 -14.27
C VAL A 485 -1.95 -0.51 -13.85
N PHE A 486 -1.77 0.15 -12.70
CA PHE A 486 -2.70 1.13 -12.15
C PHE A 486 -2.07 2.53 -12.23
N GLY A 487 -2.80 3.50 -12.75
CA GLY A 487 -2.26 4.82 -13.04
C GLY A 487 -3.33 5.79 -13.53
N ILE A 488 -2.90 6.76 -14.33
CA ILE A 488 -3.81 7.50 -15.20
C ILE A 488 -4.37 6.56 -16.27
N ALA A 489 -5.54 6.88 -16.83
CA ALA A 489 -6.26 5.98 -17.74
C ALA A 489 -5.44 5.51 -18.95
N SER A 490 -4.51 6.34 -19.46
CA SER A 490 -3.63 5.98 -20.58
C SER A 490 -2.61 4.90 -20.25
N ASP A 491 -2.26 4.73 -18.97
CA ASP A 491 -1.23 3.80 -18.52
C ASP A 491 -1.83 2.45 -18.09
N CYS A 492 -3.14 2.42 -17.82
CA CYS A 492 -3.83 1.24 -17.32
C CYS A 492 -3.84 0.10 -18.36
N GLN A 493 -3.27 -1.04 -17.99
CA GLN A 493 -3.23 -2.26 -18.80
C GLN A 493 -3.39 -3.49 -17.91
N LYS A 494 -4.06 -4.53 -18.42
CA LYS A 494 -4.22 -5.81 -17.72
C LYS A 494 -3.93 -6.96 -18.68
N HIS A 495 -3.01 -7.84 -18.29
CA HIS A 495 -2.61 -9.02 -19.03
C HIS A 495 -2.78 -10.26 -18.17
N LYS A 496 -3.08 -11.41 -18.78
CA LYS A 496 -3.26 -12.69 -18.11
C LYS A 496 -2.48 -13.79 -18.84
N THR A 497 -1.73 -14.60 -18.10
CA THR A 497 -1.04 -15.77 -18.66
C THR A 497 -2.03 -16.89 -18.98
N LYS A 498 -1.59 -17.87 -19.77
CA LYS A 498 -2.27 -19.16 -19.84
C LYS A 498 -2.30 -19.81 -18.46
N THR A 499 -3.33 -20.62 -18.22
CA THR A 499 -3.42 -21.47 -17.02
C THR A 499 -2.47 -22.65 -17.15
N VAL A 500 -1.72 -22.93 -16.08
CA VAL A 500 -0.93 -24.16 -15.95
C VAL A 500 -1.80 -25.18 -15.22
N MET A 501 -2.05 -26.32 -15.84
CA MET A 501 -2.94 -27.33 -15.27
C MET A 501 -2.21 -28.22 -14.26
N ASN A 502 -2.83 -28.52 -13.12
CA ASN A 502 -2.42 -29.45 -12.08
C ASN A 502 -0.96 -29.26 -11.64
N ASN A 503 -0.57 -28.01 -11.32
CA ASN A 503 0.79 -27.69 -10.86
C ASN A 503 0.79 -26.44 -9.97
N GLY A 504 1.18 -26.59 -8.70
CA GLY A 504 1.24 -25.50 -7.71
C GLY A 504 2.65 -25.03 -7.38
#